data_AF-A0A3B9Y8H6-F1
#
_entry.id   AF-A0A3B9Y8H6-F1
#
_cell.length_a   1.000
_cell.length_b   1.000
_cell.length_c   1.000
_cell.angle_alpha   90.00
_cell.angle_beta   90.00
_cell.angle_gamma   90.00
#
_symmetry.space_group_name_H-M   'P 1'
#
loop_
_entity.id
_entity.type
_entity.pdbx_description
1 polymer ?
#
loop_
_entity_poly.entity_id
_entity_poly.type
_entity_poly.pdbx_seq_one_letter_code
_entity_poly.pdbx_strand_id
1 'polypeptide(L)'
;MGVSRGALCSMSFKLSQKQPSDTDSPSAPAAGGSRLFSWLLRLRSFTVNAWEAYLILLVAAFLRFYQINTTEFDDDQAKIYRMAYDAVHHGLLPTTSDVASIGIAHPPGLIYFFMPIAALSANPLWGAVLTALFTSVAALLTYFFTRRYYGRFAAIAAALLYATAARPLNYARFIWQPNLMPPFVVLFMFALYWGVVERRKGWLFPALFLLGVLYQMHPTTLLLAIPLLVAVVLAPGTLRWRDLALAVVSLLIIFFPYLLWEAFTHLVDVQTVFNLAKQHARTDSQALQFYRLFLIPYDRPPTNTNTAVGVLAPILTWL
;
A
#
# COMPACT_ATOMS: atom_id res chain seq x y z
N MET A 1 -59.66 -3.08 -64.00
CA MET A 1 -59.91 -1.62 -63.97
C MET A 1 -58.86 -1.03 -63.03
N GLY A 2 -57.92 -0.14 -63.38
CA GLY A 2 -57.60 0.58 -64.60
C GLY A 2 -56.29 1.38 -64.38
N VAL A 3 -55.47 1.48 -65.43
CA VAL A 3 -54.55 2.60 -65.78
C VAL A 3 -53.32 2.84 -64.85
N SER A 4 -52.09 2.45 -65.22
CA SER A 4 -51.07 3.08 -66.12
C SER A 4 -50.42 4.35 -65.53
N ARG A 5 -49.13 4.71 -65.63
CA ARG A 5 -48.03 4.66 -66.63
C ARG A 5 -46.70 4.81 -65.84
N GLY A 6 -45.50 4.46 -66.27
CA GLY A 6 -44.80 4.45 -67.57
C GLY A 6 -43.40 5.05 -67.32
N ALA A 7 -42.31 4.32 -67.64
CA ALA A 7 -41.38 4.60 -68.75
C ALA A 7 -40.45 5.83 -68.52
N LEU A 8 -39.17 5.93 -68.89
CA LEU A 8 -38.11 5.10 -69.49
C LEU A 8 -36.90 6.07 -69.66
N CYS A 9 -35.70 5.51 -69.94
CA CYS A 9 -34.55 6.18 -70.62
C CYS A 9 -33.71 7.21 -69.82
N SER A 10 -32.39 7.36 -70.00
CA SER A 10 -31.47 6.92 -71.07
C SER A 10 -30.00 6.88 -70.60
N MET A 11 -29.18 6.14 -71.36
CA MET A 11 -27.71 6.03 -71.31
C MET A 11 -26.99 7.34 -71.67
N SER A 12 -25.76 7.53 -71.18
CA SER A 12 -24.65 7.93 -72.07
C SER A 12 -23.28 7.56 -71.49
N PHE A 13 -22.38 7.14 -72.38
CA PHE A 13 -21.03 6.62 -72.13
C PHE A 13 -20.07 7.44 -73.00
N LYS A 14 -18.96 7.99 -72.47
CA LYS A 14 -17.76 8.40 -73.25
C LYS A 14 -16.49 8.51 -72.40
N LEU A 15 -15.60 7.52 -72.60
CA LEU A 15 -14.14 7.53 -72.87
C LEU A 15 -13.12 8.36 -72.03
N SER A 16 -12.23 7.57 -71.38
CA SER A 16 -10.75 7.55 -71.44
C SER A 16 -9.90 8.79 -71.10
N GLN A 17 -9.04 8.67 -70.08
CA GLN A 17 -7.58 8.92 -70.18
C GLN A 17 -6.79 8.35 -68.99
N LYS A 18 -5.49 8.13 -69.21
CA LYS A 18 -4.53 7.26 -68.50
C LYS A 18 -3.67 8.05 -67.49
N GLN A 19 -3.41 7.42 -66.33
CA GLN A 19 -2.44 7.64 -65.21
C GLN A 19 -1.34 8.72 -65.30
N PRO A 20 -0.91 9.30 -64.14
CA PRO A 20 0.28 8.78 -63.46
C PRO A 20 0.23 8.74 -61.91
N SER A 21 1.18 7.97 -61.38
CA SER A 21 1.59 7.73 -59.98
C SER A 21 2.20 8.95 -59.28
N ASP A 22 1.98 9.08 -57.96
CA ASP A 22 2.86 9.70 -56.94
C ASP A 22 2.31 9.26 -55.56
N THR A 23 2.97 8.35 -54.82
CA THR A 23 3.93 8.58 -53.72
C THR A 23 3.50 9.58 -52.63
N ASP A 24 3.63 9.10 -51.39
CA ASP A 24 3.67 9.85 -50.12
C ASP A 24 2.35 10.39 -49.53
N SER A 25 1.60 9.48 -48.89
CA SER A 25 0.82 9.85 -47.71
C SER A 25 1.74 9.76 -46.48
N PRO A 26 1.92 10.85 -45.70
CA PRO A 26 2.77 10.80 -44.52
C PRO A 26 2.16 9.84 -43.49
N SER A 27 2.93 8.81 -43.16
CA SER A 27 2.70 7.90 -42.05
C SER A 27 2.32 8.68 -40.79
N ALA A 28 1.14 8.40 -40.24
CA ALA A 28 0.73 8.92 -38.94
C ALA A 28 1.82 8.67 -37.90
N PRO A 29 2.28 9.69 -37.15
CA PRO A 29 3.31 9.49 -36.16
C PRO A 29 2.80 8.58 -35.04
N ALA A 30 3.67 7.66 -34.62
CA ALA A 30 3.42 6.65 -33.62
C ALA A 30 2.70 7.20 -32.37
N ALA A 31 1.54 6.62 -32.07
CA ALA A 31 0.64 6.95 -30.95
C ALA A 31 1.17 6.56 -29.55
N GLY A 32 2.48 6.74 -29.31
CA GLY A 32 3.16 6.49 -28.03
C GLY A 32 3.19 7.71 -27.11
N GLY A 33 3.45 8.91 -27.67
CA GLY A 33 3.61 10.15 -26.88
C GLY A 33 2.30 10.73 -26.33
N SER A 34 1.18 10.52 -27.02
CA SER A 34 -0.14 11.08 -26.64
C SER A 34 -0.76 10.43 -25.40
N ARG A 35 -0.44 9.15 -25.13
CA ARG A 35 -0.97 8.42 -23.97
C ARG A 35 -0.33 8.84 -22.66
N LEU A 36 0.99 9.04 -22.65
CA LEU A 36 1.71 9.48 -21.45
C LEU A 36 1.32 10.91 -21.09
N PHE A 37 1.26 11.80 -22.09
CA PHE A 37 0.87 13.20 -21.91
C PHE A 37 -0.59 13.35 -21.45
N SER A 38 -1.54 12.61 -22.05
CA SER A 38 -2.93 12.61 -21.60
C SER A 38 -3.11 11.97 -20.22
N TRP A 39 -2.31 10.97 -19.87
CA TRP A 39 -2.29 10.37 -18.53
C TRP A 39 -1.76 11.34 -17.48
N LEU A 40 -0.66 12.05 -17.77
CA LEU A 40 -0.10 13.09 -16.90
C LEU A 40 -1.05 14.27 -16.73
N LEU A 41 -1.75 14.70 -17.79
CA LEU A 41 -2.78 15.75 -17.70
C LEU A 41 -4.00 15.30 -16.90
N ARG A 42 -4.43 14.04 -17.03
CA ARG A 42 -5.49 13.45 -16.19
C ARG A 42 -5.04 13.32 -14.73
N LEU A 43 -3.79 12.96 -14.49
CA LEU A 43 -3.23 12.87 -13.14
C LEU A 43 -3.13 14.27 -12.51
N ARG A 44 -2.66 15.26 -13.27
CA ARG A 44 -2.55 16.67 -12.86
C ARG A 44 -3.93 17.28 -12.59
N SER A 45 -4.91 17.06 -13.47
CA SER A 45 -6.28 17.54 -13.22
C SER A 45 -6.94 16.81 -12.05
N PHE A 46 -6.65 15.52 -11.85
CA PHE A 46 -7.12 14.76 -10.70
C PHE A 46 -6.51 15.26 -9.37
N THR A 47 -5.21 15.58 -9.34
CA THR A 47 -4.54 16.11 -8.13
C THR A 47 -4.85 17.58 -7.85
N VAL A 48 -4.96 18.42 -8.88
CA VAL A 48 -5.35 19.84 -8.73
C VAL A 48 -6.80 19.96 -8.25
N ASN A 49 -7.70 19.08 -8.71
CA ASN A 49 -9.09 19.03 -8.24
C ASN A 49 -9.25 18.22 -6.93
N ALA A 50 -8.16 17.95 -6.22
CA ALA A 50 -8.12 17.22 -4.94
C ALA A 50 -7.59 18.08 -3.82
N TRP A 51 -8.10 19.30 -3.69
CA TRP A 51 -7.61 20.22 -2.68
C TRP A 51 -7.79 19.69 -1.24
N GLU A 52 -8.75 18.79 -1.00
CA GLU A 52 -8.94 18.16 0.31
C GLU A 52 -7.77 17.26 0.69
N ALA A 53 -7.04 16.73 -0.30
CA ALA A 53 -5.85 15.94 -0.04
C ALA A 53 -4.80 16.75 0.74
N TYR A 54 -4.70 18.07 0.49
CA TYR A 54 -3.81 18.95 1.25
C TYR A 54 -4.29 19.12 2.69
N LEU A 55 -5.60 19.28 2.91
CA LEU A 55 -6.14 19.36 4.27
C LEU A 55 -5.98 18.04 5.03
N ILE A 56 -6.25 16.91 4.38
CA ILE A 56 -6.05 15.58 4.98
C ILE A 56 -4.59 15.39 5.33
N LEU A 57 -3.67 15.74 4.43
CA LEU A 57 -2.24 15.66 4.70
C LEU A 57 -1.82 16.59 5.83
N LEU A 58 -2.34 17.82 5.89
CA LEU A 58 -2.07 18.76 6.97
C LEU A 58 -2.52 18.21 8.32
N VAL A 59 -3.76 17.71 8.42
CA VAL A 59 -4.29 17.10 9.65
C VAL A 59 -3.49 15.85 10.03
N ALA A 60 -3.23 14.97 9.06
CA ALA A 60 -2.49 13.73 9.27
C ALA A 60 -1.06 14.01 9.76
N ALA A 61 -0.35 14.95 9.12
CA ALA A 61 0.99 15.35 9.49
C ALA A 61 1.00 16.06 10.84
N PHE A 62 0.11 17.04 11.06
CA PHE A 62 0.04 17.74 12.34
C PHE A 62 -0.12 16.76 13.50
N LEU A 63 -1.09 15.85 13.45
CA LEU A 63 -1.32 14.91 14.54
C LEU A 63 -0.16 13.94 14.76
N ARG A 64 0.53 13.52 13.70
CA ARG A 64 1.65 12.57 13.80
C ARG A 64 2.96 13.23 14.25
N PHE A 65 3.24 14.45 13.79
CA PHE A 65 4.48 15.16 14.08
C PHE A 65 4.40 16.09 15.30
N TYR A 66 3.21 16.48 15.74
CA TYR A 66 3.05 17.31 16.93
C TYR A 66 3.67 16.61 18.15
N GLN A 67 4.58 17.32 18.83
CA GLN A 67 5.36 16.79 19.96
C GLN A 67 5.99 15.40 19.66
N ILE A 68 6.51 15.18 18.46
CA ILE A 68 7.12 13.88 18.10
C ILE A 68 8.30 13.51 19.02
N ASN A 69 8.92 14.48 19.68
CA ASN A 69 9.93 14.27 20.71
C ASN A 69 9.43 13.55 21.98
N THR A 70 8.10 13.40 22.15
CA THR A 70 7.49 12.57 23.20
C THR A 70 7.13 11.17 22.69
N THR A 71 7.75 10.73 21.59
CA THR A 71 7.59 9.38 21.04
C THR A 71 7.92 8.30 22.07
N GLU A 72 7.22 7.18 22.00
CA GLU A 72 7.56 5.99 22.77
C GLU A 72 8.96 5.51 22.39
N PHE A 73 9.78 5.22 23.39
CA PHE A 73 11.15 4.75 23.17
C PHE A 73 11.56 3.73 24.22
N ASP A 74 11.29 2.48 23.89
CA ASP A 74 11.61 1.30 24.69
C ASP A 74 12.68 0.43 24.00
N ASP A 75 12.94 -0.75 24.55
CA ASP A 75 13.98 -1.68 24.10
C ASP A 75 13.83 -2.10 22.62
N ASP A 76 12.61 -2.36 22.16
CA ASP A 76 12.33 -2.70 20.75
C ASP A 76 12.78 -1.57 19.81
N GLN A 77 12.52 -0.32 20.20
CA GLN A 77 12.71 0.85 19.35
C GLN A 77 14.21 1.17 19.27
N ALA A 78 14.89 1.03 20.40
CA ALA A 78 16.33 1.12 20.51
C ALA A 78 17.03 0.03 19.69
N LYS A 79 16.58 -1.23 19.78
CA LYS A 79 17.17 -2.37 19.04
C LYS A 79 17.03 -2.21 17.53
N ILE A 80 15.83 -1.93 17.04
CA ILE A 80 15.56 -1.76 15.60
C ILE A 80 16.43 -0.63 15.02
N TYR A 81 16.45 0.53 15.68
CA TYR A 81 17.22 1.66 15.18
C TYR A 81 18.73 1.45 15.30
N ARG A 82 19.19 0.82 16.39
CA ARG A 82 20.60 0.45 16.58
C ARG A 82 21.08 -0.50 15.48
N MET A 83 20.30 -1.53 15.15
CA MET A 83 20.63 -2.45 14.05
C MET A 83 20.79 -1.70 12.72
N ALA A 84 19.91 -0.75 12.42
CA ALA A 84 20.02 0.07 11.20
C ALA A 84 21.26 0.98 11.21
N TYR A 85 21.55 1.59 12.36
CA TYR A 85 22.73 2.43 12.55
C TYR A 85 24.02 1.63 12.38
N ASP A 86 24.15 0.51 13.07
CA ASP A 86 25.34 -0.34 13.03
C ASP A 86 25.54 -0.94 11.63
N ALA A 87 24.45 -1.30 10.94
CA ALA A 87 24.51 -1.78 9.55
C ALA A 87 25.18 -0.78 8.62
N VAL A 88 24.80 0.50 8.70
CA VAL A 88 25.39 1.54 7.86
C VAL A 88 26.83 1.85 8.28
N HIS A 89 27.09 2.01 9.57
CA HIS A 89 28.38 2.52 10.06
C HIS A 89 29.49 1.46 10.07
N HIS A 90 29.13 0.18 10.11
CA HIS A 90 30.07 -0.93 10.07
C HIS A 90 30.01 -1.73 8.76
N GLY A 91 29.21 -1.28 7.77
CA GLY A 91 29.08 -1.96 6.49
C GLY A 91 28.51 -3.37 6.60
N LEU A 92 27.59 -3.59 7.56
CA LEU A 92 26.95 -4.89 7.77
C LEU A 92 25.73 -5.02 6.86
N LEU A 93 25.45 -6.24 6.44
CA LEU A 93 24.21 -6.60 5.77
C LEU A 93 23.35 -7.42 6.75
N PRO A 94 22.40 -6.80 7.47
CA PRO A 94 21.48 -7.52 8.35
C PRO A 94 20.78 -8.65 7.61
N THR A 95 20.86 -9.88 8.12
CA THR A 95 20.13 -11.03 7.58
C THR A 95 18.76 -11.21 8.24
N THR A 96 18.57 -10.62 9.41
CA THR A 96 17.32 -10.61 10.20
C THR A 96 17.13 -9.24 10.85
N SER A 97 15.99 -9.04 11.51
CA SER A 97 15.78 -7.99 12.50
C SER A 97 15.62 -8.59 13.91
N ASP A 98 14.79 -7.96 14.72
CA ASP A 98 14.35 -8.41 16.03
C ASP A 98 13.63 -9.78 16.01
N VAL A 99 13.38 -10.33 17.20
CA VAL A 99 12.78 -11.65 17.39
C VAL A 99 11.36 -11.48 17.90
N ALA A 100 10.40 -12.11 17.23
CA ALA A 100 9.01 -12.14 17.65
C ALA A 100 8.86 -12.83 19.01
N SER A 101 7.80 -12.50 19.76
CA SER A 101 7.50 -13.14 21.05
C SER A 101 7.26 -14.66 20.97
N ILE A 102 7.00 -15.17 19.76
CA ILE A 102 6.87 -16.61 19.48
C ILE A 102 8.23 -17.29 19.18
N GLY A 103 9.33 -16.56 19.28
CA GLY A 103 10.70 -17.07 19.13
C GLY A 103 11.23 -17.12 17.70
N ILE A 104 10.56 -16.48 16.72
CA ILE A 104 11.04 -16.43 15.34
C ILE A 104 11.78 -15.13 15.05
N ALA A 105 12.86 -15.20 14.28
CA ALA A 105 13.50 -14.00 13.76
C ALA A 105 12.63 -13.34 12.68
N HIS A 106 12.52 -12.02 12.71
CA HIS A 106 11.87 -11.27 11.64
C HIS A 106 12.83 -11.09 10.45
N PRO A 107 12.31 -11.01 9.21
CA PRO A 107 13.15 -10.66 8.07
C PRO A 107 13.67 -9.21 8.16
N PRO A 108 14.79 -8.87 7.49
CA PRO A 108 15.53 -7.64 7.74
C PRO A 108 14.96 -6.40 7.04
N GLY A 109 13.87 -6.51 6.27
CA GLY A 109 13.42 -5.43 5.40
C GLY A 109 13.12 -4.13 6.14
N LEU A 110 12.58 -4.21 7.36
CA LEU A 110 12.38 -3.04 8.22
C LEU A 110 13.68 -2.28 8.49
N ILE A 111 14.77 -3.00 8.78
CA ILE A 111 16.08 -2.40 9.07
C ILE A 111 16.57 -1.63 7.85
N TYR A 112 16.39 -2.19 6.64
CA TYR A 112 16.78 -1.52 5.40
C TYR A 112 16.02 -0.23 5.15
N PHE A 113 14.77 -0.11 5.59
CA PHE A 113 14.03 1.16 5.51
C PHE A 113 14.57 2.22 6.46
N PHE A 114 15.09 1.82 7.63
CA PHE A 114 15.68 2.74 8.59
C PHE A 114 17.14 3.11 8.29
N MET A 115 17.88 2.26 7.57
CA MET A 115 19.29 2.49 7.23
C MET A 115 19.54 3.88 6.59
N PRO A 116 18.79 4.35 5.57
CA PRO A 116 19.00 5.69 5.00
C PRO A 116 18.90 6.82 6.02
N ILE A 117 17.99 6.71 6.99
CA ILE A 117 17.81 7.73 8.02
C ILE A 117 18.87 7.60 9.11
N ALA A 118 19.23 6.38 9.48
CA ALA A 118 20.30 6.12 10.44
C ALA A 118 21.68 6.57 9.91
N ALA A 119 21.88 6.56 8.58
CA ALA A 119 23.06 7.13 7.92
C ALA A 119 23.17 8.66 8.11
N LEU A 120 22.04 9.34 8.24
CA LEU A 120 21.98 10.80 8.40
C LEU A 120 22.03 11.21 9.88
N SER A 121 21.55 10.37 10.80
CA SER A 121 21.53 10.68 12.23
C SER A 121 21.55 9.46 13.14
N ALA A 122 22.39 9.50 14.16
CA ALA A 122 22.39 8.55 15.27
C ALA A 122 21.18 8.70 16.21
N ASN A 123 20.43 9.81 16.14
CA ASN A 123 19.29 10.05 17.01
C ASN A 123 18.07 9.24 16.53
N PRO A 124 17.55 8.27 17.32
CA PRO A 124 16.42 7.43 16.94
C PRO A 124 15.11 8.20 16.75
N LEU A 125 15.02 9.45 17.22
CA LEU A 125 13.90 10.34 16.91
C LEU A 125 13.63 10.42 15.40
N TRP A 126 14.68 10.36 14.57
CA TRP A 126 14.51 10.38 13.11
C TRP A 126 13.85 9.13 12.55
N GLY A 127 13.98 7.97 13.21
CA GLY A 127 13.19 6.78 12.89
C GLY A 127 11.71 6.96 13.19
N ALA A 128 11.36 7.62 14.31
CA ALA A 128 9.98 7.99 14.60
C ALA A 128 9.42 8.99 13.56
N VAL A 129 10.24 9.97 13.14
CA VAL A 129 9.89 10.92 12.06
C VAL A 129 9.63 10.19 10.73
N LEU A 130 10.47 9.22 10.36
CA LEU A 130 10.26 8.40 9.16
C LEU A 130 8.93 7.63 9.24
N THR A 131 8.62 7.09 10.41
CA THR A 131 7.37 6.36 10.66
C THR A 131 6.15 7.28 10.52
N ALA A 132 6.21 8.46 11.14
CA ALA A 132 5.17 9.49 11.01
C ALA A 132 4.99 9.94 9.54
N LEU A 133 6.08 10.02 8.77
CA LEU A 133 6.02 10.34 7.34
C LEU A 133 5.30 9.24 6.55
N PHE A 134 5.70 7.97 6.71
CA PHE A 134 5.10 6.84 5.98
C PHE A 134 3.61 6.69 6.27
N THR A 135 3.22 6.83 7.54
CA THR A 135 1.81 6.76 7.92
C THR A 135 1.01 7.99 7.50
N SER A 136 1.63 9.17 7.38
CA SER A 136 1.00 10.34 6.74
C SER A 136 0.76 10.12 5.26
N VAL A 137 1.74 9.53 4.56
CA VAL A 137 1.61 9.14 3.14
C VAL A 137 0.52 8.09 2.98
N ALA A 138 0.38 7.15 3.92
CA ALA A 138 -0.71 6.17 3.90
C ALA A 138 -2.10 6.82 3.97
N ALA A 139 -2.29 7.87 4.79
CA ALA A 139 -3.54 8.62 4.84
C ALA A 139 -3.86 9.28 3.47
N LEU A 140 -2.84 9.86 2.83
CA LEU A 140 -2.96 10.44 1.49
C LEU A 140 -3.27 9.38 0.42
N LEU A 141 -2.58 8.24 0.44
CA LEU A 141 -2.84 7.12 -0.46
C LEU A 141 -4.25 6.55 -0.25
N THR A 142 -4.73 6.48 0.99
CA THR A 142 -6.10 6.05 1.34
C THR A 142 -7.14 6.97 0.70
N TYR A 143 -6.92 8.29 0.72
CA TYR A 143 -7.77 9.24 0.01
C TYR A 143 -7.78 8.95 -1.50
N PHE A 144 -6.62 8.81 -2.14
CA PHE A 144 -6.57 8.58 -3.58
C PHE A 144 -7.17 7.24 -4.01
N PHE A 145 -6.92 6.18 -3.23
CA PHE A 145 -7.50 4.86 -3.45
C PHE A 145 -9.02 4.94 -3.39
N THR A 146 -9.54 5.44 -2.28
CA THR A 146 -10.98 5.51 -2.05
C THR A 146 -11.65 6.46 -3.03
N ARG A 147 -11.02 7.58 -3.40
CA ARG A 147 -11.56 8.53 -4.38
C ARG A 147 -11.70 7.89 -5.75
N ARG A 148 -10.71 7.08 -6.16
CA ARG A 148 -10.70 6.41 -7.46
C ARG A 148 -11.84 5.40 -7.61
N TYR A 149 -12.16 4.66 -6.55
CA TYR A 149 -13.09 3.51 -6.64
C TYR A 149 -14.46 3.75 -5.99
N TYR A 150 -14.56 4.68 -5.05
CA TYR A 150 -15.76 4.91 -4.23
C TYR A 150 -16.23 6.38 -4.21
N GLY A 151 -15.51 7.27 -4.89
CA GLY A 151 -15.88 8.68 -5.03
C GLY A 151 -15.36 9.58 -3.90
N ARG A 152 -15.60 10.88 -4.08
CA ARG A 152 -14.97 11.96 -3.30
C ARG A 152 -15.36 11.96 -1.82
N PHE A 153 -16.65 11.78 -1.51
CA PHE A 153 -17.12 11.81 -0.12
C PHE A 153 -16.55 10.66 0.71
N ALA A 154 -16.64 9.42 0.19
CA ALA A 154 -16.06 8.24 0.83
C ALA A 154 -14.56 8.41 1.06
N ALA A 155 -13.85 9.03 0.11
CA ALA A 155 -12.42 9.28 0.24
C ALA A 155 -12.07 10.24 1.38
N ILE A 156 -12.81 11.33 1.51
CA ILE A 156 -12.62 12.28 2.60
C ILE A 156 -12.91 11.59 3.93
N ALA A 157 -14.03 10.87 4.03
CA ALA A 157 -14.40 10.16 5.25
C ALA A 157 -13.36 9.11 5.67
N ALA A 158 -12.95 8.22 4.74
CA ALA A 158 -11.98 7.16 5.02
C ALA A 158 -10.60 7.71 5.41
N ALA A 159 -10.12 8.73 4.69
CA ALA A 159 -8.80 9.29 4.95
C ALA A 159 -8.75 10.12 6.23
N LEU A 160 -9.81 10.89 6.55
CA LEU A 160 -9.89 11.59 7.83
C LEU A 160 -10.02 10.60 8.99
N LEU A 161 -10.85 9.55 8.86
CA LEU A 161 -10.94 8.51 9.87
C LEU A 161 -9.59 7.85 10.11
N TYR A 162 -8.85 7.49 9.06
CA TYR A 162 -7.50 6.93 9.19
C TYR A 162 -6.48 7.95 9.75
N ALA A 163 -6.66 9.25 9.47
CA ALA A 163 -5.79 10.29 9.97
C ALA A 163 -5.98 10.58 11.46
N THR A 164 -7.21 10.45 11.99
CA THR A 164 -7.59 10.90 13.34
C THR A 164 -7.93 9.78 14.31
N ALA A 165 -8.19 8.55 13.84
CA ALA A 165 -8.51 7.42 14.71
C ALA A 165 -7.37 7.13 15.70
N ALA A 166 -7.76 6.76 16.94
CA ALA A 166 -6.84 6.66 18.07
C ALA A 166 -5.70 5.67 17.83
N ARG A 167 -6.00 4.46 17.35
CA ARG A 167 -5.00 3.41 17.13
C ARG A 167 -4.05 3.73 15.97
N PRO A 168 -4.52 4.07 14.75
CA PRO A 168 -3.62 4.52 13.69
C PRO A 168 -2.73 5.69 14.11
N LEU A 169 -3.24 6.62 14.92
CA LEU A 169 -2.45 7.74 15.41
C LEU A 169 -1.38 7.30 16.42
N ASN A 170 -1.69 6.41 17.36
CA ASN A 170 -0.71 5.92 18.32
C ASN A 170 0.46 5.21 17.63
N TYR A 171 0.15 4.26 16.74
CA TYR A 171 1.15 3.51 15.96
C TYR A 171 1.85 4.33 14.88
N ALA A 172 1.40 5.56 14.60
CA ALA A 172 2.10 6.42 13.64
C ALA A 172 3.31 7.16 14.25
N ARG A 173 3.49 7.10 15.57
CA ARG A 173 4.37 8.04 16.29
C ARG A 173 5.63 7.40 16.87
N PHE A 174 5.87 6.11 16.70
CA PHE A 174 7.06 5.44 17.23
C PHE A 174 7.57 4.34 16.28
N ILE A 175 8.85 3.99 16.40
CA ILE A 175 9.47 2.92 15.64
C ILE A 175 8.82 1.61 16.06
N TRP A 176 8.32 0.82 15.12
CA TRP A 176 7.89 -0.55 15.40
C TRP A 176 7.79 -1.27 14.06
N GLN A 177 7.89 -2.60 14.08
CA GLN A 177 7.95 -3.40 12.86
C GLN A 177 6.75 -3.19 11.92
N PRO A 178 5.49 -3.18 12.39
CA PRO A 178 4.36 -2.98 11.49
C PRO A 178 4.12 -1.51 11.12
N ASN A 179 4.77 -0.54 11.77
CA ASN A 179 4.39 0.87 11.64
C ASN A 179 4.79 1.51 10.29
N LEU A 180 5.73 0.91 9.54
CA LEU A 180 6.06 1.32 8.16
C LEU A 180 5.21 0.66 7.07
N MET A 181 4.43 -0.36 7.42
CA MET A 181 3.59 -1.11 6.46
C MET A 181 2.45 -0.30 5.81
N PRO A 182 1.78 0.65 6.48
CA PRO A 182 0.52 1.19 5.97
C PRO A 182 0.50 1.71 4.52
N PRO A 183 1.48 2.49 4.03
CA PRO A 183 1.45 2.91 2.64
C PRO A 183 1.52 1.73 1.67
N PHE A 184 2.29 0.68 2.00
CA PHE A 184 2.41 -0.52 1.18
C PHE A 184 1.13 -1.36 1.17
N VAL A 185 0.37 -1.39 2.27
CA VAL A 185 -0.95 -2.04 2.32
C VAL A 185 -1.91 -1.37 1.33
N VAL A 186 -1.93 -0.03 1.29
CA VAL A 186 -2.79 0.70 0.36
C VAL A 186 -2.35 0.51 -1.10
N LEU A 187 -1.04 0.51 -1.37
CA LEU A 187 -0.50 0.20 -2.69
C LEU A 187 -0.82 -1.24 -3.12
N PHE A 188 -0.79 -2.18 -2.19
CA PHE A 188 -1.17 -3.56 -2.43
C PHE A 188 -2.66 -3.65 -2.81
N MET A 189 -3.54 -2.94 -2.10
CA MET A 189 -4.96 -2.82 -2.48
C MET A 189 -5.15 -2.19 -3.86
N PHE A 190 -4.37 -1.16 -4.21
CA PHE A 190 -4.37 -0.60 -5.57
C PHE A 190 -4.03 -1.65 -6.62
N ALA A 191 -3.00 -2.47 -6.40
CA ALA A 191 -2.63 -3.54 -7.31
C ALA A 191 -3.77 -4.56 -7.46
N LEU A 192 -4.41 -4.98 -6.37
CA LEU A 192 -5.56 -5.90 -6.45
C LEU A 192 -6.72 -5.30 -7.27
N TYR A 193 -7.08 -4.04 -7.02
CA TYR A 193 -8.18 -3.36 -7.73
C TYR A 193 -7.86 -3.12 -9.20
N TRP A 194 -6.60 -2.86 -9.52
CA TRP A 194 -6.13 -2.77 -10.90
C TRP A 194 -6.38 -4.07 -11.67
N GLY A 195 -6.19 -5.22 -11.04
CA GLY A 195 -6.48 -6.53 -11.63
C GLY A 195 -7.97 -6.86 -11.71
N VAL A 196 -8.67 -6.69 -10.59
CA VAL A 196 -10.05 -7.18 -10.40
C VAL A 196 -11.09 -6.22 -10.95
N VAL A 197 -10.99 -4.94 -10.60
CA VAL A 197 -11.99 -3.92 -10.93
C VAL A 197 -11.71 -3.32 -12.31
N GLU A 198 -10.46 -2.93 -12.57
CA GLU A 198 -10.11 -2.33 -13.87
C GLU A 198 -9.92 -3.36 -14.99
N ARG A 199 -9.90 -4.65 -14.64
CA ARG A 199 -9.70 -5.77 -15.58
C ARG A 199 -8.43 -5.65 -16.42
N ARG A 200 -7.34 -5.14 -15.82
CA ARG A 200 -6.06 -4.94 -16.50
C ARG A 200 -5.03 -5.97 -16.03
N LYS A 201 -4.19 -6.38 -16.97
CA LYS A 201 -3.07 -7.29 -16.73
C LYS A 201 -1.86 -6.54 -16.13
N GLY A 202 -0.91 -7.25 -15.52
CA GLY A 202 0.29 -6.64 -14.93
C GLY A 202 0.18 -6.35 -13.44
N TRP A 203 -0.94 -6.73 -12.81
CA TRP A 203 -1.24 -6.42 -11.42
C TRP A 203 -0.63 -7.42 -10.43
N LEU A 204 -0.42 -8.67 -10.86
CA LEU A 204 0.00 -9.76 -9.97
C LEU A 204 1.43 -9.57 -9.47
N PHE A 205 2.32 -9.06 -10.33
CA PHE A 205 3.71 -8.77 -9.97
C PHE A 205 3.81 -7.76 -8.82
N PRO A 206 3.28 -6.52 -8.95
CA PRO A 206 3.35 -5.56 -7.86
C PRO A 206 2.58 -6.05 -6.62
N ALA A 207 1.48 -6.80 -6.77
CA ALA A 207 0.77 -7.36 -5.62
C ALA A 207 1.63 -8.35 -4.81
N LEU A 208 2.28 -9.31 -5.48
CA LEU A 208 3.16 -10.29 -4.84
C LEU A 208 4.42 -9.64 -4.27
N PHE A 209 5.02 -8.71 -5.01
CA PHE A 209 6.18 -7.97 -4.55
C PHE A 209 5.87 -7.14 -3.29
N LEU A 210 4.76 -6.40 -3.29
CA LEU A 210 4.33 -5.63 -2.12
C LEU A 210 3.97 -6.53 -0.94
N LEU A 211 3.36 -7.69 -1.18
CA LEU A 211 3.11 -8.67 -0.12
C LEU A 211 4.43 -9.17 0.49
N GLY A 212 5.46 -9.40 -0.33
CA GLY A 212 6.80 -9.73 0.15
C GLY A 212 7.45 -8.62 0.97
N VAL A 213 7.36 -7.36 0.51
CA VAL A 213 7.84 -6.17 1.26
C VAL A 213 7.10 -6.04 2.60
N LEU A 214 5.79 -6.25 2.61
CA LEU A 214 4.96 -6.24 3.81
C LEU A 214 5.36 -7.36 4.79
N TYR A 215 5.60 -8.57 4.28
CA TYR A 215 6.07 -9.69 5.10
C TYR A 215 7.46 -9.43 5.69
N GLN A 216 8.34 -8.77 4.94
CA GLN A 216 9.65 -8.36 5.45
C GLN A 216 9.59 -7.35 6.60
N MET A 217 8.46 -6.69 6.79
CA MET A 217 8.21 -5.83 7.95
C MET A 217 7.58 -6.61 9.09
N HIS A 218 6.56 -7.42 8.80
CA HIS A 218 5.90 -8.22 9.84
C HIS A 218 5.18 -9.45 9.26
N PRO A 219 5.36 -10.67 9.82
CA PRO A 219 4.76 -11.91 9.30
C PRO A 219 3.23 -11.95 9.32
N THR A 220 2.56 -11.19 10.20
CA THR A 220 1.08 -11.15 10.24
C THR A 220 0.45 -10.64 8.94
N THR A 221 1.23 -9.97 8.09
CA THR A 221 0.80 -9.56 6.75
C THR A 221 0.48 -10.73 5.82
N LEU A 222 0.86 -11.96 6.19
CA LEU A 222 0.43 -13.16 5.48
C LEU A 222 -1.11 -13.30 5.42
N LEU A 223 -1.84 -12.66 6.34
CA LEU A 223 -3.31 -12.56 6.27
C LEU A 223 -3.80 -11.85 4.99
N LEU A 224 -2.97 -10.98 4.39
CA LEU A 224 -3.25 -10.34 3.10
C LEU A 224 -3.15 -11.32 1.90
N ALA A 225 -2.69 -12.54 2.11
CA ALA A 225 -2.84 -13.61 1.12
C ALA A 225 -4.31 -13.92 0.84
N ILE A 226 -5.22 -13.72 1.81
CA ILE A 226 -6.66 -13.93 1.62
C ILE A 226 -7.23 -13.01 0.52
N PRO A 227 -7.12 -11.67 0.61
CA PRO A 227 -7.59 -10.80 -0.47
C PRO A 227 -6.82 -11.00 -1.79
N LEU A 228 -5.54 -11.40 -1.75
CA LEU A 228 -4.80 -11.78 -2.97
C LEU A 228 -5.44 -13.00 -3.66
N LEU A 229 -5.72 -14.06 -2.91
CA LEU A 229 -6.36 -15.28 -3.45
C LEU A 229 -7.75 -14.97 -4.00
N VAL A 230 -8.54 -14.16 -3.29
CA VAL A 230 -9.83 -13.66 -3.79
C VAL A 230 -9.64 -12.90 -5.11
N ALA A 231 -8.64 -12.03 -5.21
CA ALA A 231 -8.37 -11.30 -6.45
C ALA A 231 -7.98 -12.22 -7.61
N VAL A 232 -7.17 -13.25 -7.36
CA VAL A 232 -6.79 -14.27 -8.36
C VAL A 232 -8.03 -15.01 -8.88
N VAL A 233 -8.92 -15.41 -7.98
CA VAL A 233 -10.18 -16.11 -8.32
C VAL A 233 -11.15 -15.20 -9.10
N LEU A 234 -11.25 -13.93 -8.74
CA LEU A 234 -12.17 -12.99 -9.39
C LEU A 234 -11.66 -12.45 -10.73
N ALA A 235 -10.36 -12.56 -11.02
CA ALA A 235 -9.73 -11.98 -12.20
C ALA A 235 -8.80 -12.95 -12.97
N PRO A 236 -9.22 -14.18 -13.29
CA PRO A 236 -8.36 -15.17 -13.92
C PRO A 236 -7.84 -14.71 -15.30
N GLY A 237 -8.68 -14.00 -16.07
CA GLY A 237 -8.33 -13.49 -17.41
C GLY A 237 -7.27 -12.38 -17.43
N THR A 238 -6.93 -11.81 -16.27
CA THR A 238 -5.91 -10.76 -16.15
C THR A 238 -4.55 -11.27 -15.68
N LEU A 239 -4.46 -12.55 -15.32
CA LEU A 239 -3.22 -13.18 -14.86
C LEU A 239 -2.21 -13.35 -16.01
N ARG A 240 -0.92 -13.21 -15.68
CA ARG A 240 0.18 -13.39 -16.62
C ARG A 240 1.31 -14.16 -15.96
N TRP A 241 1.85 -15.15 -16.67
CA TRP A 241 3.00 -15.91 -16.18
C TRP A 241 4.27 -15.07 -16.03
N ARG A 242 4.41 -14.03 -16.87
CA ARG A 242 5.49 -13.04 -16.74
C ARG A 242 5.45 -12.31 -15.39
N ASP A 243 4.25 -11.99 -14.90
CA ASP A 243 4.09 -11.30 -13.62
C ASP A 243 4.54 -12.22 -12.46
N LEU A 244 4.23 -13.51 -12.55
CA LEU A 244 4.68 -14.51 -11.58
C LEU A 244 6.20 -14.70 -11.62
N ALA A 245 6.80 -14.80 -12.80
CA ALA A 245 8.25 -14.94 -12.94
C ALA A 245 8.99 -13.72 -12.36
N LEU A 246 8.52 -12.51 -12.66
CA LEU A 246 9.07 -11.28 -12.07
C LEU A 246 8.90 -11.27 -10.55
N ALA A 247 7.74 -11.69 -10.04
CA ALA A 247 7.51 -11.75 -8.61
C ALA A 247 8.47 -12.73 -7.93
N VAL A 248 8.64 -13.95 -8.48
CA VAL A 248 9.57 -14.95 -7.92
C VAL A 248 10.99 -14.40 -7.88
N VAL A 249 11.48 -13.81 -8.98
CA VAL A 249 12.84 -13.23 -9.02
C VAL A 249 12.98 -12.10 -8.00
N SER A 250 12.03 -11.17 -7.93
CA SER A 250 12.10 -10.06 -6.98
C SER A 250 11.97 -10.52 -5.53
N LEU A 251 11.14 -11.53 -5.24
CA LEU A 251 11.03 -12.12 -3.91
C LEU A 251 12.33 -12.81 -3.50
N LEU A 252 12.95 -13.59 -4.38
CA LEU A 252 14.26 -14.19 -4.11
C LEU A 252 15.31 -13.13 -3.80
N ILE A 253 15.29 -12.00 -4.51
CA ILE A 253 16.23 -10.89 -4.25
C ILE A 253 15.99 -10.27 -2.87
N ILE A 254 14.76 -9.88 -2.54
CA ILE A 254 14.51 -9.17 -1.27
C ILE A 254 14.63 -10.10 -0.05
N PHE A 255 14.29 -11.39 -0.20
CA PHE A 255 14.41 -12.38 0.86
C PHE A 255 15.80 -13.03 0.92
N PHE A 256 16.70 -12.76 -0.03
CA PHE A 256 18.02 -13.40 -0.06
C PHE A 256 18.76 -13.35 1.29
N PRO A 257 18.84 -12.21 2.01
CA PRO A 257 19.53 -12.16 3.30
C PRO A 257 18.86 -13.03 4.37
N TYR A 258 17.53 -13.06 4.38
CA TYR A 258 16.77 -13.89 5.31
C TYR A 258 16.86 -15.39 4.97
N LEU A 259 16.89 -15.73 3.68
CA LEU A 259 17.11 -17.12 3.22
C LEU A 259 18.50 -17.63 3.62
N LEU A 260 19.52 -16.77 3.65
CA LEU A 260 20.84 -17.13 4.19
C LEU A 260 20.78 -17.45 5.69
N TRP A 261 20.04 -16.64 6.45
CA TRP A 261 19.81 -16.90 7.87
C TRP A 261 19.13 -18.25 8.09
N GLU A 262 18.02 -18.49 7.40
CA GLU A 262 17.26 -19.75 7.47
C GLU A 262 18.10 -20.97 7.06
N ALA A 263 18.96 -20.83 6.04
CA ALA A 263 19.87 -21.89 5.64
C ALA A 263 20.93 -22.17 6.72
N PHE A 264 21.47 -21.13 7.36
CA PHE A 264 22.47 -21.24 8.43
C PHE A 264 21.88 -21.81 9.74
N THR A 265 20.64 -21.46 10.04
CA THR A 265 19.93 -21.93 11.25
C THR A 265 19.18 -23.24 11.03
N HIS A 266 19.34 -23.90 9.87
CA HIS A 266 18.63 -25.14 9.53
C HIS A 266 17.10 -25.04 9.63
N LEU A 267 16.55 -23.91 9.17
CA LEU A 267 15.11 -23.63 9.09
C LEU A 267 14.41 -23.63 10.47
N VAL A 268 15.09 -23.19 11.53
CA VAL A 268 14.55 -23.17 12.91
C VAL A 268 13.28 -22.31 13.02
N ASP A 269 13.23 -21.18 12.34
CA ASP A 269 12.06 -20.29 12.36
C ASP A 269 10.86 -20.99 11.69
N VAL A 270 11.07 -21.65 10.55
CA VAL A 270 10.05 -22.47 9.87
C VAL A 270 9.54 -23.59 10.79
N GLN A 271 10.43 -24.32 11.44
CA GLN A 271 10.05 -25.38 12.38
C GLN A 271 9.22 -24.83 13.56
N THR A 272 9.59 -23.66 14.07
CA THR A 272 8.89 -22.97 15.16
C THR A 272 7.46 -22.59 14.73
N VAL A 273 7.28 -22.04 13.53
CA VAL A 273 5.96 -21.74 12.96
C VAL A 273 5.12 -23.01 12.82
N PHE A 274 5.68 -24.10 12.30
CA PHE A 274 4.95 -25.37 12.17
C PHE A 274 4.55 -25.97 13.53
N ASN A 275 5.38 -25.81 14.56
CA ASN A 275 5.04 -26.25 15.91
C ASN A 275 3.96 -25.38 16.55
N LEU A 276 4.00 -24.06 16.32
CA LEU A 276 2.95 -23.14 16.75
C LEU A 276 1.61 -23.44 16.06
N ALA A 277 1.64 -23.74 14.75
CA ALA A 277 0.44 -24.07 13.97
C ALA A 277 -0.30 -25.34 14.46
N LYS A 278 0.38 -26.21 15.22
CA LYS A 278 -0.23 -27.39 15.86
C LYS A 278 -0.96 -27.06 17.15
N GLN A 279 -0.76 -25.87 17.73
CA GLN A 279 -1.46 -25.45 18.93
C GLN A 279 -2.93 -25.14 18.63
N HIS A 280 -3.78 -25.29 19.64
CA HIS A 280 -5.21 -25.04 19.47
C HIS A 280 -5.47 -23.55 19.26
N ALA A 281 -6.25 -23.23 18.22
CA ALA A 281 -6.76 -21.89 18.01
C ALA A 281 -7.60 -21.46 19.22
N ARG A 282 -7.31 -20.28 19.78
CA ARG A 282 -8.14 -19.65 20.80
C ARG A 282 -9.07 -18.68 20.12
N THR A 283 -10.37 -18.85 20.33
CA THR A 283 -11.39 -17.89 19.91
C THR A 283 -11.78 -17.04 21.09
N ASP A 284 -11.62 -15.74 20.98
CA ASP A 284 -12.02 -14.78 22.00
C ASP A 284 -12.67 -13.53 21.37
N SER A 285 -13.09 -12.59 22.21
CA SER A 285 -13.70 -11.33 21.80
C SER A 285 -12.67 -10.20 21.63
N GLN A 286 -11.36 -10.49 21.65
CA GLN A 286 -10.33 -9.44 21.56
C GLN A 286 -10.44 -8.66 20.24
N ALA A 287 -10.82 -9.32 19.14
CA ALA A 287 -11.03 -8.63 17.86
C ALA A 287 -12.10 -7.51 17.97
N LEU A 288 -13.18 -7.76 18.71
CA LEU A 288 -14.22 -6.75 18.97
C LEU A 288 -13.70 -5.63 19.88
N GLN A 289 -12.90 -5.97 20.89
CA GLN A 289 -12.27 -4.99 21.77
C GLN A 289 -11.29 -4.09 21.00
N PHE A 290 -10.46 -4.66 20.12
CA PHE A 290 -9.55 -3.90 19.26
C PHE A 290 -10.28 -3.00 18.28
N TYR A 291 -11.43 -3.43 17.74
CA TYR A 291 -12.25 -2.60 16.87
C TYR A 291 -12.86 -1.40 17.61
N ARG A 292 -13.30 -1.60 18.87
CA ARG A 292 -13.73 -0.50 19.73
C ARG A 292 -12.60 0.49 20.01
N LEU A 293 -11.44 -0.04 20.37
CA LEU A 293 -10.22 0.73 20.65
C LEU A 293 -9.67 1.47 19.42
N PHE A 294 -10.07 1.06 18.21
CA PHE A 294 -9.74 1.80 17.00
C PHE A 294 -10.28 3.24 17.05
N LEU A 295 -11.52 3.40 17.53
CA LEU A 295 -12.21 4.68 17.62
C LEU A 295 -11.95 5.40 18.95
N ILE A 296 -11.87 4.65 20.06
CA ILE A 296 -11.76 5.20 21.41
C ILE A 296 -10.35 4.95 21.96
N PRO A 297 -9.64 5.97 22.46
CA PRO A 297 -8.25 5.81 22.92
C PRO A 297 -8.10 5.08 24.27
N TYR A 298 -9.19 4.60 24.90
CA TYR A 298 -9.14 4.04 26.25
C TYR A 298 -10.20 2.97 26.50
N ASP A 299 -9.80 1.90 27.18
CA ASP A 299 -10.70 0.87 27.74
C ASP A 299 -11.13 1.21 29.17
N ARG A 300 -10.44 2.14 29.82
CA ARG A 300 -10.70 2.61 31.19
C ARG A 300 -10.85 4.12 31.19
N PRO A 301 -11.80 4.69 31.94
CA PRO A 301 -11.97 6.13 31.99
C PRO A 301 -10.68 6.83 32.44
N PRO A 302 -10.40 8.06 31.93
CA PRO A 302 -9.22 8.81 32.33
C PRO A 302 -9.16 8.98 33.84
N THR A 303 -8.00 8.72 34.43
CA THR A 303 -7.78 8.91 35.87
C THR A 303 -7.86 10.39 36.28
N ASN A 304 -7.53 11.30 35.36
CA ASN A 304 -7.71 12.73 35.54
C ASN A 304 -9.01 13.21 34.85
N THR A 305 -10.05 13.40 35.64
CA THR A 305 -11.39 13.84 35.21
C THR A 305 -11.43 15.28 34.68
N ASN A 306 -10.43 16.10 34.98
CA ASN A 306 -10.39 17.51 34.56
C ASN A 306 -9.83 17.70 33.14
N THR A 307 -9.39 16.63 32.50
CA THR A 307 -8.95 16.69 31.09
C THR A 307 -10.15 16.78 30.15
N ALA A 308 -9.98 17.38 28.97
CA ALA A 308 -11.03 17.38 27.95
C ALA A 308 -11.53 15.96 27.61
N VAL A 309 -10.63 14.98 27.67
CA VAL A 309 -10.96 13.55 27.51
C VAL A 309 -11.80 13.05 28.69
N GLY A 310 -11.45 13.42 29.92
CA GLY A 310 -12.22 13.09 31.13
C GLY A 310 -13.66 13.62 31.09
N VAL A 311 -13.85 14.85 30.60
CA VAL A 311 -15.17 15.48 30.45
C VAL A 311 -16.02 14.76 29.39
N LEU A 312 -15.41 14.31 28.28
CA LEU A 312 -16.09 13.62 27.19
C LEU A 312 -16.22 12.11 27.39
N ALA A 313 -15.49 11.52 28.34
CA ALA A 313 -15.47 10.07 28.57
C ALA A 313 -16.85 9.44 28.85
N PRO A 314 -17.75 10.04 29.66
CA PRO A 314 -19.09 9.50 29.83
C PRO A 314 -19.84 9.38 28.50
N ILE A 315 -19.62 10.31 27.56
CA ILE A 315 -20.28 10.34 26.25
C ILE A 315 -19.66 9.35 25.26
N LEU A 316 -18.42 8.94 25.48
CA LEU A 316 -17.68 8.08 24.55
C LEU A 316 -17.62 6.63 25.03
N THR A 317 -17.92 6.35 26.30
CA THR A 317 -17.79 5.02 26.92
C THR A 317 -18.90 4.03 26.57
N TRP A 318 -20.01 4.47 25.95
CA TRP A 318 -21.06 3.59 25.43
C TRP A 318 -20.85 3.13 23.98
N LEU A 319 -19.84 3.67 23.31
CA LEU A 319 -19.24 3.08 22.10
C LEU A 319 -18.24 2.01 22.54
#